data_AF-A0A1I2MDI7-F1
#
_entry.id   AF-A0A1I2MDI7-F1
#
_cell.length_a   1.000
_cell.length_b   1.000
_cell.length_c   1.000
_cell.angle_alpha   90.00
_cell.angle_beta   90.00
_cell.angle_gamma   90.00
#
_symmetry.space_group_name_H-M   'P 1'
#
loop_
_entity.id
_entity.type
_entity.pdbx_description
1 polymer ?
#
loop_
_entity_poly.entity_id
_entity_poly.type
_entity_poly.pdbx_seq_one_letter_code
_entity_poly.pdbx_strand_id
1 'polypeptide(L)'
;MTAASSRGQANLLALAAAVVLLTAATVGSVALADRALGGADRDPGTRHAAEAAGARLVAADANHTRRANVLNRTAVRALNASELDRLAPPVRGRAVRVRLGNETLLERGDPDGPTVRRVVRVEKGTPRTETVDLSGRTAVSLPDRVRRVGLEVSARENATVTTVRANDRVILHDASGLEGEYVASVPPVASPRLSFALEGGRNATAVVRWTETNATTEQLVVTVGA
;
A
#
# COMPACT_ATOMS: atom_id res chain seq x y z
N MET A 1 22.25 -36.97 -80.74
CA MET A 1 21.21 -37.19 -79.71
C MET A 1 21.83 -37.10 -78.32
N THR A 2 21.96 -35.91 -77.72
CA THR A 2 22.38 -35.78 -76.29
C THR A 2 21.84 -34.51 -75.61
N ALA A 3 20.80 -33.85 -76.15
CA ALA A 3 20.23 -32.63 -75.53
C ALA A 3 19.14 -32.92 -74.48
N ALA A 4 18.59 -34.13 -74.43
CA ALA A 4 17.47 -34.46 -73.54
C ALA A 4 17.90 -34.79 -72.08
N SER A 5 19.08 -35.40 -71.89
CA SER A 5 19.55 -35.85 -70.56
C SER A 5 19.91 -34.67 -69.65
N SER A 6 20.48 -33.59 -70.20
CA SER A 6 20.88 -32.38 -69.47
C SER A 6 19.69 -31.61 -68.89
N ARG A 7 18.56 -31.53 -69.60
CA ARG A 7 17.36 -30.81 -69.11
C ARG A 7 16.61 -31.59 -68.03
N GLY A 8 16.56 -32.93 -68.12
CA GLY A 8 15.95 -33.78 -67.10
C GLY A 8 16.69 -33.73 -65.77
N GLN A 9 18.03 -33.71 -65.80
CA GLN A 9 18.86 -33.58 -64.61
C GLN A 9 18.83 -32.17 -63.99
N ALA A 10 18.81 -31.12 -64.82
CA ALA A 10 18.67 -29.74 -64.34
C ALA A 10 17.33 -29.53 -63.61
N ASN A 11 16.24 -30.11 -64.13
CA ASN A 11 14.93 -30.06 -63.47
C ASN A 11 14.90 -30.84 -62.15
N LEU A 12 15.59 -31.98 -62.06
CA LEU A 12 15.69 -32.76 -60.82
C LEU A 12 16.51 -32.05 -59.74
N LEU A 13 17.64 -31.43 -60.12
CA LEU A 13 18.45 -30.64 -59.20
C LEU A 13 17.71 -29.40 -58.71
N ALA A 14 16.98 -28.72 -59.61
CA ALA A 14 16.13 -27.59 -59.24
C ALA A 14 15.01 -28.00 -58.29
N LEU A 15 14.35 -29.14 -58.53
CA LEU A 15 13.31 -29.68 -57.66
C LEU A 15 13.87 -30.07 -56.28
N ALA A 16 15.03 -30.73 -56.23
CA ALA A 16 15.68 -31.09 -54.97
C ALA A 16 16.03 -29.84 -54.15
N ALA A 17 16.59 -28.81 -54.78
CA ALA A 17 16.88 -27.54 -54.13
C ALA A 17 15.61 -26.86 -53.63
N ALA A 18 14.52 -26.85 -54.42
CA ALA A 18 13.24 -26.28 -54.02
C ALA A 18 12.64 -27.00 -52.81
N VAL A 19 12.72 -28.34 -52.76
CA VAL A 19 12.23 -29.13 -51.62
C VAL A 19 13.06 -28.86 -50.36
N VAL A 20 14.39 -28.78 -50.47
CA VAL A 20 15.26 -28.46 -49.31
C VAL A 20 14.96 -27.06 -48.78
N LEU A 21 14.83 -26.07 -49.66
CA LEU A 21 14.47 -24.70 -49.27
C LEU A 21 13.09 -24.63 -48.62
N LEU A 22 12.10 -25.34 -49.17
CA LEU A 22 10.76 -25.41 -48.58
C LEU A 22 10.80 -26.06 -47.19
N THR A 23 11.58 -27.13 -47.02
CA THR A 23 11.70 -27.84 -45.73
C THR A 23 12.39 -26.96 -44.70
N ALA A 24 13.47 -26.27 -45.08
CA ALA A 24 14.17 -25.31 -44.23
C ALA A 24 13.28 -24.12 -43.84
N ALA A 25 12.50 -23.57 -44.78
CA ALA A 25 11.55 -22.51 -44.52
C ALA A 25 10.43 -22.97 -43.57
N THR A 26 9.92 -24.19 -43.75
CA THR A 26 8.86 -24.76 -42.89
C THR A 26 9.37 -24.99 -41.47
N VAL A 27 10.53 -25.63 -41.31
CA VAL A 27 11.15 -25.87 -39.99
C VAL A 27 11.52 -24.55 -39.32
N GLY A 28 12.06 -23.58 -40.07
CA GLY A 28 12.35 -22.24 -39.55
C GLY A 28 11.10 -21.51 -39.07
N SER A 29 9.99 -21.62 -39.81
CA SER A 29 8.70 -21.02 -39.44
C SER A 29 8.11 -21.66 -38.18
N VAL A 30 8.18 -22.99 -38.06
CA VAL A 30 7.73 -23.71 -36.85
C VAL A 30 8.58 -23.34 -35.64
N ALA A 31 9.90 -23.28 -35.78
CA ALA A 31 10.80 -22.90 -34.70
C ALA A 31 10.67 -21.42 -34.25
N LEU A 32 10.26 -20.54 -35.16
CA LEU A 32 9.91 -19.15 -34.83
C LEU A 32 8.54 -19.05 -34.15
N ALA A 33 7.56 -19.84 -34.61
CA ALA A 33 6.24 -19.93 -33.99
C ALA A 33 6.33 -20.50 -32.57
N ASP A 34 7.11 -21.56 -32.34
CA ASP A 34 7.33 -22.17 -31.03
C ASP A 34 8.02 -21.21 -30.06
N ARG A 35 8.97 -20.39 -30.53
CA ARG A 35 9.58 -19.35 -29.70
C ARG A 35 8.63 -18.18 -29.39
N ALA A 36 7.76 -17.82 -30.34
CA ALA A 36 6.73 -16.81 -30.13
C ALA A 36 5.63 -17.28 -29.16
N LEU A 37 5.27 -18.57 -29.21
CA LEU A 37 4.30 -19.21 -28.32
C LEU A 37 4.90 -19.50 -26.93
N GLY A 38 6.15 -19.96 -26.85
CA GLY A 38 6.83 -20.25 -25.58
C GLY A 38 7.08 -19.01 -24.71
N GLY A 39 7.15 -17.81 -25.29
CA GLY A 39 7.19 -16.55 -24.53
C GLY A 39 5.82 -16.09 -24.00
N ALA A 40 4.73 -16.56 -24.61
CA ALA A 40 3.36 -16.21 -24.25
C ALA A 40 2.81 -17.11 -23.12
N ASP A 41 3.33 -18.33 -22.99
CA ASP A 41 2.85 -19.37 -22.06
C ASP A 41 3.58 -19.35 -20.71
N ARG A 42 3.78 -18.15 -20.12
CA ARG A 42 4.21 -18.04 -18.72
C ARG A 42 3.11 -18.57 -17.81
N ASP A 43 3.40 -19.65 -17.07
CA ASP A 43 2.58 -20.34 -16.06
C ASP A 43 1.38 -19.49 -15.58
N PRO A 44 0.14 -19.80 -16.02
CA PRO A 44 -1.07 -19.13 -15.55
C PRO A 44 -1.17 -19.05 -14.02
N GLY A 45 -0.59 -20.03 -13.32
CA GLY A 45 -0.48 -20.06 -11.86
C GLY A 45 0.36 -18.90 -11.31
N THR A 46 1.50 -18.59 -11.93
CA THR A 46 2.37 -17.47 -11.50
C THR A 46 1.71 -16.12 -11.76
N ARG A 47 0.99 -15.96 -12.88
CA ARG A 47 0.22 -14.72 -13.15
C ARG A 47 -0.89 -14.55 -12.12
N HIS A 48 -1.67 -15.60 -11.88
CA HIS A 48 -2.73 -15.60 -10.87
C HIS A 48 -2.17 -15.29 -9.47
N ALA A 49 -1.00 -15.85 -9.13
CA ALA A 49 -0.36 -15.60 -7.85
C ALA A 49 0.07 -14.13 -7.70
N ALA A 50 0.63 -13.51 -8.74
CA ALA A 50 0.98 -12.09 -8.73
C ALA A 50 -0.26 -11.19 -8.61
N GLU A 51 -1.35 -11.50 -9.32
CA GLU A 51 -2.62 -10.78 -9.23
C GLU A 51 -3.27 -10.90 -7.85
N ALA A 52 -3.33 -12.11 -7.30
CA ALA A 52 -3.86 -12.39 -5.98
C ALA A 52 -3.06 -11.63 -4.90
N ALA A 53 -1.72 -11.69 -4.96
CA ALA A 53 -0.86 -10.94 -4.03
C ALA A 53 -1.04 -9.43 -4.16
N GLY A 54 -1.04 -8.89 -5.39
CA GLY A 54 -1.26 -7.47 -5.62
C GLY A 54 -2.62 -6.98 -5.13
N ALA A 55 -3.68 -7.80 -5.29
CA ALA A 55 -5.01 -7.48 -4.78
C ALA A 55 -5.09 -7.52 -3.25
N ARG A 56 -4.51 -8.56 -2.63
CA ARG A 56 -4.59 -8.76 -1.18
C ARG A 56 -3.71 -7.80 -0.39
N LEU A 57 -2.55 -7.41 -0.92
CA LEU A 57 -1.67 -6.40 -0.30
C LEU A 57 -2.30 -5.01 -0.19
N VAL A 58 -3.35 -4.72 -0.96
CA VAL A 58 -4.07 -3.44 -0.91
C VAL A 58 -5.50 -3.57 -0.39
N ALA A 59 -5.90 -4.77 0.05
CA ALA A 59 -7.23 -5.03 0.56
C ALA A 59 -7.46 -4.32 1.90
N ALA A 60 -8.71 -3.97 2.22
CA ALA A 60 -9.03 -3.17 3.41
C ALA A 60 -8.84 -3.92 4.74
N ASP A 61 -8.77 -5.24 4.70
CA ASP A 61 -8.68 -6.16 5.84
C ASP A 61 -7.25 -6.63 6.14
N ALA A 62 -6.25 -6.13 5.41
CA ALA A 62 -4.85 -6.45 5.68
C ALA A 62 -4.33 -5.65 6.91
N ASN A 63 -3.48 -6.26 7.74
CA ASN A 63 -2.97 -5.63 8.97
C ASN A 63 -2.22 -4.31 8.70
N HIS A 64 -1.61 -4.20 7.52
CA HIS A 64 -0.85 -3.02 7.11
C HIS A 64 -1.67 -2.01 6.30
N THR A 65 -2.98 -2.21 6.09
CA THR A 65 -3.85 -1.25 5.42
C THR A 65 -4.75 -0.53 6.44
N ARG A 66 -4.98 0.77 6.20
CA ARG A 66 -5.95 1.57 6.97
C ARG A 66 -7.34 1.54 6.33
N ARG A 67 -7.36 1.34 5.02
CA ARG A 67 -8.50 1.14 4.13
C ARG A 67 -7.96 0.59 2.81
N ALA A 68 -8.84 0.16 1.91
CA ALA A 68 -8.42 -0.30 0.59
C ALA A 68 -7.51 0.74 -0.10
N ASN A 69 -6.39 0.28 -0.66
CA ASN A 69 -5.35 1.08 -1.32
C ASN A 69 -4.66 2.14 -0.45
N VAL A 70 -4.83 2.13 0.87
CA VAL A 70 -4.14 3.03 1.79
C VAL A 70 -3.34 2.25 2.82
N LEU A 71 -2.01 2.26 2.64
CA LEU A 71 -1.06 1.50 3.42
C LEU A 71 -0.56 2.32 4.61
N ASN A 72 -0.42 1.69 5.76
CA ASN A 72 0.32 2.25 6.90
C ASN A 72 1.82 2.00 6.67
N ARG A 73 2.60 3.07 6.52
CA ARG A 73 4.03 3.02 6.18
C ARG A 73 4.83 2.14 7.16
N THR A 74 4.57 2.27 8.46
CA THR A 74 5.32 1.52 9.46
C THR A 74 4.94 0.04 9.41
N ALA A 75 3.64 -0.26 9.30
CA ALA A 75 3.16 -1.64 9.27
C ALA A 75 3.57 -2.37 7.98
N VAL A 76 3.46 -1.72 6.81
CA VAL A 76 3.80 -2.37 5.52
C VAL A 76 5.30 -2.64 5.38
N ARG A 77 6.16 -1.87 6.05
CA ARG A 77 7.60 -2.14 6.13
C ARG A 77 7.94 -3.36 7.00
N ALA A 78 7.04 -3.78 7.88
CA ALA A 78 7.18 -4.99 8.67
C ALA A 78 6.63 -6.24 7.96
N LEU A 79 6.13 -6.10 6.72
CA LEU A 79 5.64 -7.21 5.91
C LEU A 79 6.74 -8.26 5.75
N ASN A 80 6.41 -9.50 6.06
CA ASN A 80 7.32 -10.63 5.97
C ASN A 80 6.71 -11.78 5.16
N ALA A 81 7.52 -12.78 4.84
CA ALA A 81 7.12 -13.87 3.95
C ALA A 81 5.97 -14.69 4.51
N SER A 82 5.94 -14.94 5.82
CA SER A 82 4.88 -15.69 6.47
C SER A 82 3.53 -14.96 6.42
N GLU A 83 3.55 -13.63 6.54
CA GLU A 83 2.35 -12.81 6.40
C GLU A 83 1.87 -12.77 4.95
N LEU A 84 2.79 -12.59 4.01
CA LEU A 84 2.46 -12.63 2.58
C LEU A 84 1.86 -13.98 2.18
N ASP A 85 2.40 -15.08 2.68
CA ASP A 85 1.90 -16.43 2.44
C ASP A 85 0.50 -16.66 3.05
N ARG A 86 0.19 -16.04 4.19
CA ARG A 86 -1.17 -16.05 4.76
C ARG A 86 -2.13 -15.20 3.93
N LEU A 87 -1.68 -14.03 3.53
CA LEU A 87 -2.46 -13.02 2.81
C LEU A 87 -2.80 -13.44 1.37
N ALA A 88 -1.84 -14.08 0.69
CA ALA A 88 -1.95 -14.55 -0.68
C ALA A 88 -1.38 -15.98 -0.81
N PRO A 89 -2.14 -17.02 -0.40
CA PRO A 89 -1.69 -18.41 -0.44
C PRO A 89 -1.08 -18.89 -1.77
N PRO A 90 -1.52 -18.42 -2.96
CA PRO A 90 -0.91 -18.83 -4.23
C PRO A 90 0.59 -18.48 -4.40
N VAL A 91 1.16 -17.57 -3.60
CA VAL A 91 2.59 -17.24 -3.65
C VAL A 91 3.47 -18.10 -2.75
N ARG A 92 2.87 -19.02 -1.96
CA ARG A 92 3.62 -19.89 -1.03
C ARG A 92 4.64 -20.73 -1.78
N GLY A 93 5.88 -20.73 -1.28
CA GLY A 93 6.98 -21.49 -1.86
C GLY A 93 7.54 -20.93 -3.18
N ARG A 94 6.95 -19.86 -3.74
CA ARG A 94 7.42 -19.24 -4.98
C ARG A 94 8.42 -18.12 -4.71
N ALA A 95 9.27 -17.84 -5.71
CA ALA A 95 10.07 -16.62 -5.71
C ALA A 95 9.13 -15.40 -5.79
N VAL A 96 9.35 -14.39 -4.95
CA VAL A 96 8.50 -13.19 -4.90
C VAL A 96 9.28 -11.97 -4.44
N ARG A 97 9.03 -10.82 -5.08
CA ARG A 97 9.56 -9.52 -4.71
C ARG A 97 8.41 -8.53 -4.62
N VAL A 98 8.29 -7.88 -3.46
CA VAL A 98 7.31 -6.82 -3.20
C VAL A 98 8.06 -5.53 -2.98
N ARG A 99 7.76 -4.52 -3.80
CA ARG A 99 8.35 -3.18 -3.72
C ARG A 99 7.28 -2.13 -3.50
N LEU A 100 7.64 -1.08 -2.78
CA LEU A 100 6.82 0.12 -2.59
C LEU A 100 7.67 1.33 -2.98
N GLY A 101 7.34 1.94 -4.11
CA GLY A 101 8.21 2.91 -4.76
C GLY A 101 9.58 2.30 -5.08
N ASN A 102 10.63 2.88 -4.52
CA ASN A 102 12.01 2.42 -4.70
C ASN A 102 12.47 1.42 -3.65
N GLU A 103 11.65 1.15 -2.62
CA GLU A 103 11.99 0.28 -1.50
C GLU A 103 11.54 -1.16 -1.78
N THR A 104 12.44 -2.13 -1.64
CA THR A 104 12.06 -3.55 -1.57
C THR A 104 11.61 -3.84 -0.14
N LEU A 105 10.32 -4.12 0.03
CA LEU A 105 9.74 -4.46 1.33
C LEU A 105 10.03 -5.92 1.69
N LEU A 106 10.00 -6.78 0.69
CA LEU A 106 10.21 -8.21 0.83
C LEU A 106 10.77 -8.79 -0.45
N GLU A 107 11.69 -9.72 -0.31
CA GLU A 107 12.21 -10.53 -1.39
C GLU A 107 12.48 -11.96 -0.92
N ARG A 108 12.05 -12.94 -1.72
CA ARG A 108 12.28 -14.37 -1.53
C ARG A 108 12.65 -14.97 -2.87
N GLY A 109 13.77 -15.68 -2.95
CA GLY A 109 14.30 -16.19 -4.22
C GLY A 109 14.71 -15.07 -5.18
N ASP A 110 14.76 -15.39 -6.48
CA ASP A 110 15.02 -14.41 -7.55
C ASP A 110 13.87 -14.40 -8.56
N PRO A 111 12.86 -13.53 -8.38
CA PRO A 111 11.66 -13.56 -9.21
C PRO A 111 11.88 -12.82 -10.54
N ASP A 112 11.67 -13.53 -11.64
CA ASP A 112 11.81 -13.07 -13.03
C ASP A 112 10.48 -13.13 -13.84
N GLY A 113 9.36 -13.41 -13.16
CA GLY A 113 8.06 -13.66 -13.78
C GLY A 113 7.09 -12.46 -13.84
N PRO A 114 5.77 -12.73 -13.93
CA PRO A 114 4.73 -11.71 -14.01
C PRO A 114 4.83 -10.64 -12.93
N THR A 115 4.56 -9.38 -13.32
CA THR A 115 4.63 -8.23 -12.44
C THR A 115 3.31 -7.45 -12.44
N VAL A 116 2.74 -7.24 -11.26
CA VAL A 116 1.55 -6.41 -11.02
C VAL A 116 1.96 -5.09 -10.39
N ARG A 117 1.37 -3.99 -10.87
CA ARG A 117 1.64 -2.63 -10.38
C ARG A 117 0.34 -1.98 -9.94
N ARG A 118 0.35 -1.32 -8.78
CA ARG A 118 -0.79 -0.56 -8.25
C ARG A 118 -0.33 0.77 -7.69
N VAL A 119 -1.09 1.83 -7.93
CA VAL A 119 -0.89 3.11 -7.26
C VAL A 119 -1.61 3.05 -5.92
N VAL A 120 -0.87 3.33 -4.84
CA VAL A 120 -1.37 3.27 -3.46
C VAL A 120 -1.04 4.56 -2.73
N ARG A 121 -1.87 4.91 -1.74
CA ARG A 121 -1.56 5.98 -0.80
C ARG A 121 -0.83 5.38 0.40
N VAL A 122 0.28 5.96 0.79
CA VAL A 122 1.09 5.50 1.93
C VAL A 122 1.03 6.55 3.02
N GLU A 123 0.47 6.19 4.17
CA GLU A 123 0.28 7.08 5.31
C GLU A 123 1.25 6.74 6.44
N LYS A 124 1.92 7.77 6.97
CA LYS A 124 2.72 7.69 8.19
C LYS A 124 2.02 8.51 9.28
N GLY A 125 1.61 7.83 10.35
CA GLY A 125 1.12 8.48 11.56
C GLY A 125 2.27 8.77 12.52
N THR A 126 2.42 10.03 12.94
CA THR A 126 3.35 10.44 14.00
C THR A 126 2.54 10.89 15.21
N PRO A 127 2.60 10.18 16.34
CA PRO A 127 1.98 10.63 17.58
C PRO A 127 2.58 11.96 18.02
N ARG A 128 1.72 12.86 18.50
CA ARG A 128 2.08 14.16 19.05
C ARG A 128 1.34 14.37 20.37
N THR A 129 1.99 15.10 21.26
CA THR A 129 1.47 15.45 22.57
C THR A 129 1.79 16.91 22.83
N GLU A 130 0.82 17.65 23.35
CA GLU A 130 1.01 19.01 23.85
C GLU A 130 0.39 19.13 25.24
N THR A 131 1.16 19.67 26.18
CA THR A 131 0.67 20.02 27.51
C THR A 131 0.28 21.49 27.54
N VAL A 132 -0.96 21.76 27.94
CA VAL A 132 -1.56 23.09 27.98
C VAL A 132 -1.81 23.45 29.44
N ASP A 133 -1.13 24.50 29.91
CA ASP A 133 -1.44 25.15 31.17
C ASP A 133 -2.66 26.07 30.98
N LEU A 134 -3.79 25.67 31.54
CA LEU A 134 -5.08 26.37 31.39
C LEU A 134 -5.16 27.66 32.21
N SER A 135 -4.17 27.94 33.06
CA SER A 135 -4.08 29.22 33.78
C SER A 135 -3.72 30.39 32.86
N GLY A 136 -2.83 30.14 31.88
CA GLY A 136 -2.38 31.12 30.90
C GLY A 136 -3.07 31.02 29.53
N ARG A 137 -3.52 29.82 29.13
CA ARG A 137 -4.16 29.60 27.82
C ARG A 137 -5.24 28.54 27.87
N THR A 138 -6.44 28.86 27.42
CA THR A 138 -7.59 27.94 27.45
C THR A 138 -7.89 27.29 26.10
N ALA A 139 -6.94 27.29 25.17
CA ALA A 139 -7.13 26.74 23.84
C ALA A 139 -5.83 26.28 23.19
N VAL A 140 -5.95 25.30 22.29
CA VAL A 140 -4.87 24.76 21.47
C VAL A 140 -5.34 24.60 20.03
N SER A 141 -4.49 24.96 19.07
CA SER A 141 -4.74 24.75 17.65
C SER A 141 -4.10 23.44 17.21
N LEU A 142 -4.87 22.61 16.52
CA LEU A 142 -4.40 21.34 16.00
C LEU A 142 -4.10 21.48 14.50
N PRO A 143 -3.19 20.65 13.95
CA PRO A 143 -2.98 20.55 12.52
C PRO A 143 -4.26 20.16 11.77
N ASP A 144 -4.28 20.48 10.49
CA ASP A 144 -5.34 20.06 9.58
C ASP A 144 -5.59 18.55 9.63
N ARG A 145 -6.87 18.18 9.46
CA ARG A 145 -7.30 16.77 9.32
C ARG A 145 -7.10 15.90 10.56
N VAL A 146 -6.83 16.48 11.73
CA VAL A 146 -7.00 15.75 12.99
C VAL A 146 -8.49 15.44 13.18
N ARG A 147 -8.82 14.15 13.34
CA ARG A 147 -10.21 13.65 13.49
C ARG A 147 -10.49 13.04 14.86
N ARG A 148 -9.45 12.79 15.64
CA ARG A 148 -9.52 12.17 16.96
C ARG A 148 -8.40 12.73 17.82
N VAL A 149 -8.74 13.03 19.07
CA VAL A 149 -7.79 13.47 20.10
C VAL A 149 -7.97 12.65 21.36
N GLY A 150 -6.86 12.36 22.01
CA GLY A 150 -6.83 11.95 23.42
C GLY A 150 -6.64 13.19 24.28
N LEU A 151 -7.34 13.24 25.41
CA LEU A 151 -7.29 14.33 26.37
C LEU A 151 -7.08 13.74 27.75
N GLU A 152 -6.15 14.30 28.50
CA GLU A 152 -5.99 14.02 29.93
C GLU A 152 -6.11 15.35 30.65
N VAL A 153 -7.13 15.47 31.50
CA VAL A 153 -7.46 16.70 32.21
C VAL A 153 -7.12 16.51 33.67
N SER A 154 -6.43 17.51 34.24
CA SER A 154 -6.12 17.54 35.67
C SER A 154 -6.36 18.94 36.22
N ALA A 155 -7.36 19.07 37.07
CA ALA A 155 -7.68 20.33 37.74
C ALA A 155 -7.18 20.34 39.20
N ARG A 156 -6.72 21.50 39.67
CA ARG A 156 -6.23 21.74 41.03
C ARG A 156 -6.87 23.01 41.59
N GLU A 157 -6.80 23.16 42.91
CA GLU A 157 -7.11 24.43 43.60
C GLU A 157 -8.41 25.11 43.13
N ASN A 158 -9.54 24.42 43.33
CA ASN A 158 -10.89 24.91 42.99
C ASN A 158 -11.14 25.24 41.51
N ALA A 159 -10.26 24.81 40.59
CA ALA A 159 -10.55 24.84 39.16
C ALA A 159 -11.40 23.62 38.76
N THR A 160 -12.30 23.80 37.80
CA THR A 160 -13.08 22.70 37.22
C THR A 160 -13.20 22.91 35.72
N VAL A 161 -12.77 21.93 34.92
CA VAL A 161 -12.95 21.96 33.47
C VAL A 161 -14.26 21.27 33.14
N THR A 162 -15.28 21.96 32.64
CA THR A 162 -16.61 21.35 32.45
C THR A 162 -16.88 20.96 31.00
N THR A 163 -16.25 21.66 30.04
CA THR A 163 -16.56 21.49 28.62
C THR A 163 -15.31 21.60 27.78
N VAL A 164 -15.15 20.70 26.82
CA VAL A 164 -14.19 20.83 25.74
C VAL A 164 -14.94 21.00 24.43
N ARG A 165 -14.57 22.01 23.67
CA ARG A 165 -15.11 22.27 22.33
C ARG A 165 -14.02 22.11 21.29
N ALA A 166 -14.39 21.58 20.13
CA ALA A 166 -13.62 21.72 18.91
C ALA A 166 -14.28 22.81 18.06
N ASN A 167 -13.60 23.94 17.94
CA ASN A 167 -14.14 25.20 17.45
C ASN A 167 -15.36 25.56 18.32
N ASP A 168 -16.56 25.54 17.76
CA ASP A 168 -17.79 25.86 18.49
C ASP A 168 -18.59 24.64 18.96
N ARG A 169 -18.19 23.43 18.51
CA ARG A 169 -18.90 22.18 18.82
C ARG A 169 -18.38 21.56 20.11
N VAL A 170 -19.28 21.30 21.05
CA VAL A 170 -18.99 20.50 22.26
C VAL A 170 -18.60 19.09 21.85
N ILE A 171 -17.42 18.65 22.28
CA ILE A 171 -16.91 17.29 22.06
C ILE A 171 -16.82 16.48 23.36
N LEU A 172 -16.71 17.16 24.51
CA LEU A 172 -16.82 16.58 25.85
C LEU A 172 -17.55 17.58 26.75
N HIS A 173 -18.41 17.07 27.63
CA HIS A 173 -19.07 17.87 28.65
C HIS A 173 -19.39 17.01 29.87
N ASP A 174 -19.06 17.53 31.04
CA ASP A 174 -19.47 17.00 32.33
C ASP A 174 -19.75 18.17 33.28
N ALA A 175 -20.97 18.25 33.79
CA ALA A 175 -21.40 19.30 34.70
C ALA A 175 -20.71 19.21 36.08
N SER A 176 -20.23 18.02 36.46
CA SER A 176 -19.45 17.81 37.70
C SER A 176 -17.95 18.05 37.52
N GLY A 177 -17.49 18.23 36.28
CA GLY A 177 -16.09 18.42 35.92
C GLY A 177 -15.49 17.23 35.19
N LEU A 178 -14.59 17.53 34.26
CA LEU A 178 -13.77 16.58 33.51
C LEU A 178 -12.45 16.42 34.25
N GLU A 179 -12.14 15.19 34.67
CA GLU A 179 -10.91 14.80 35.36
C GLU A 179 -10.51 13.39 34.90
N GLY A 180 -9.27 13.23 34.44
CA GLY A 180 -8.75 11.96 33.90
C GLY A 180 -8.71 11.91 32.37
N GLU A 181 -8.76 10.71 31.81
CA GLU A 181 -8.52 10.45 30.38
C GLU A 181 -9.81 10.33 29.55
N TYR A 182 -9.80 10.97 28.38
CA TYR A 182 -10.91 11.00 27.44
C TYR A 182 -10.42 10.83 25.99
N VAL A 183 -11.27 10.26 25.15
CA VAL A 183 -11.06 10.21 23.70
C VAL A 183 -12.24 10.85 23.00
N ALA A 184 -11.99 11.84 22.16
CA ALA A 184 -13.03 12.60 21.49
C ALA A 184 -12.81 12.67 19.97
N SER A 185 -13.91 12.65 19.23
CA SER A 185 -13.92 12.88 17.78
C SER A 185 -13.96 14.37 17.48
N VAL A 186 -13.06 14.81 16.60
CA VAL A 186 -12.95 16.21 16.17
C VAL A 186 -13.66 16.37 14.82
N PRO A 187 -14.53 17.39 14.66
CA PRO A 187 -15.20 17.67 13.40
C PRO A 187 -14.24 17.86 12.24
N PRO A 188 -14.67 17.54 11.01
CA PRO A 188 -13.77 17.50 9.89
C PRO A 188 -13.42 18.87 9.28
N VAL A 189 -12.89 19.79 10.09
CA VAL A 189 -12.55 21.16 9.68
C VAL A 189 -11.06 21.34 9.39
N ALA A 190 -10.73 22.40 8.65
CA ALA A 190 -9.35 22.88 8.55
C ALA A 190 -8.96 23.51 9.89
N SER A 191 -7.77 23.18 10.38
CA SER A 191 -7.15 23.69 11.61
C SER A 191 -8.10 23.72 12.82
N PRO A 192 -8.53 22.54 13.31
CA PRO A 192 -9.43 22.48 14.45
C PRO A 192 -8.80 23.11 15.68
N ARG A 193 -9.58 23.90 16.43
CA ARG A 193 -9.11 24.57 17.64
C ARG A 193 -9.84 24.00 18.84
N LEU A 194 -9.14 23.34 19.76
CA LEU A 194 -9.75 22.91 21.01
C LEU A 194 -9.80 24.09 21.98
N SER A 195 -10.93 24.26 22.67
CA SER A 195 -11.10 25.22 23.75
C SER A 195 -11.68 24.54 24.98
N PHE A 196 -11.22 24.99 26.15
CA PHE A 196 -11.57 24.45 27.45
C PHE A 196 -12.39 25.50 28.21
N ALA A 197 -13.58 25.13 28.66
CA ALA A 197 -14.38 25.94 29.57
C ALA A 197 -14.02 25.57 31.01
N LEU A 198 -13.70 26.57 31.81
CA LEU A 198 -13.34 26.42 33.22
C LEU A 198 -14.34 27.17 34.10
N GLU A 199 -14.59 26.62 35.29
CA GLU A 199 -15.38 27.21 36.35
C GLU A 199 -14.56 27.31 37.65
N GLY A 200 -14.89 28.31 38.47
CA GLY A 200 -14.16 28.61 39.71
C GLY A 200 -12.76 29.18 39.41
N GLY A 201 -11.74 28.35 39.64
CA GLY A 201 -10.32 28.67 39.44
C GLY A 201 -9.81 28.44 38.00
N ARG A 202 -8.53 28.71 37.79
CA ARG A 202 -7.84 28.46 36.50
C ARG A 202 -6.62 27.53 36.61
N ASN A 203 -6.36 26.98 37.79
CA ASN A 203 -5.24 26.07 38.01
C ASN A 203 -5.58 24.67 37.48
N ALA A 204 -5.54 24.50 36.16
CA ALA A 204 -5.79 23.22 35.51
C ALA A 204 -4.81 22.99 34.36
N THR A 205 -4.57 21.73 34.04
CA THR A 205 -3.70 21.30 32.95
C THR A 205 -4.48 20.35 32.05
N ALA A 206 -4.29 20.50 30.74
CA ALA A 206 -4.78 19.53 29.76
C ALA A 206 -3.61 19.00 28.93
N VAL A 207 -3.45 17.69 28.88
CA VAL A 207 -2.52 17.02 27.95
C VAL A 207 -3.32 16.54 26.75
N VAL A 208 -3.00 17.10 25.58
CA VAL A 208 -3.70 16.86 24.32
C VAL A 208 -2.83 15.98 23.44
N ARG A 209 -3.36 14.83 23.03
CA ARG A 209 -2.66 13.83 22.22
C ARG A 209 -3.35 13.67 20.87
N TRP A 210 -2.61 13.75 19.77
CA TRP A 210 -3.14 13.52 18.42
C TRP A 210 -2.13 12.75 17.55
N THR A 211 -2.57 12.37 16.35
CA THR A 211 -1.69 11.75 15.35
C THR A 211 -1.65 12.62 14.11
N GLU A 212 -0.48 13.16 13.80
CA GLU A 212 -0.22 13.79 12.51
C GLU A 212 -0.11 12.72 11.44
N THR A 213 -0.80 12.89 10.31
CA THR A 213 -0.78 11.92 9.21
C THR A 213 -0.17 12.55 7.96
N ASN A 214 1.03 12.11 7.62
CA ASN A 214 1.67 12.43 6.34
C ASN A 214 1.33 11.36 5.32
N ALA A 215 1.00 11.76 4.08
CA ALA A 215 0.62 10.84 3.04
C ALA A 215 1.41 11.09 1.74
N THR A 216 1.88 10.01 1.12
CA THR A 216 2.48 10.03 -0.23
C THR A 216 1.71 9.09 -1.15
N THR A 217 1.84 9.28 -2.45
CA THR A 217 1.36 8.34 -3.45
C THR A 217 2.56 7.57 -3.99
N GLU A 218 2.51 6.25 -3.95
CA GLU A 218 3.62 5.37 -4.36
C GLU A 218 3.11 4.21 -5.20
N GLN A 219 4.01 3.54 -5.91
CA GLN A 219 3.68 2.36 -6.69
C GLN A 219 4.01 1.10 -5.89
N LEU A 220 3.01 0.29 -5.57
CA LEU A 220 3.19 -1.07 -5.09
C LEU A 220 3.44 -1.98 -6.30
N VAL A 221 4.56 -2.70 -6.30
CA VAL A 221 4.96 -3.62 -7.36
C VAL A 221 5.14 -5.01 -6.77
N VAL A 222 4.50 -6.01 -7.38
CA VAL A 222 4.64 -7.41 -6.98
C VAL A 222 5.12 -8.19 -8.19
N THR A 223 6.27 -8.84 -8.07
CA THR A 223 6.82 -9.75 -9.08
C THR A 223 6.87 -11.14 -8.49
N VAL A 224 6.33 -12.13 -9.20
CA VAL A 224 6.31 -13.53 -8.77
C VAL A 224 7.03 -14.37 -9.83
N GLY A 225 7.98 -15.19 -9.41
CA GLY A 225 8.67 -16.19 -10.23
C GLY A 225 8.04 -17.57 -10.07
N ALA A 226 8.56 -18.55 -10.82
CA ALA A 226 8.12 -19.94 -10.73
C ALA A 226 8.23 -20.48 -9.30
#